data_AF-A0A257V7W5-F1
#
_entry.id   AF-A0A257V7W5-F1
#
_cell.length_a   1.000
_cell.length_b   1.000
_cell.length_c   1.000
_cell.angle_alpha   90.00
_cell.angle_beta   90.00
_cell.angle_gamma   90.00
#
_symmetry.space_group_name_H-M   'P 1'
#
loop_
_entity.id
_entity.type
_entity.pdbx_description
1 polymer ?
#
loop_
_entity_poly.entity_id
_entity_poly.type
_entity_poly.pdbx_seq_one_letter_code
_entity_poly.pdbx_strand_id
1 'polypeptide(L)'
;MNLGRRALPPMIPSTPLSCDLLVLGSGIAGLRGAIEAARSGWRVILATKDRQRESNTEYAQGGIAVSLALGDTPDQHFSDTLKAGDGLCREAAVRVLVEEGPAAVLELIGWGARFDRDGGELHFTREAAHGQNRILHAQGDATGQELERTLTETTAGMDRIQVLSYHMALGLMTDGLGCRGAWLLDETDNRPVPVFARAVLIATGGLGRLYKESTNPAIATGDGMAMALRAGMVLADLEFVQFHPTALFMKGAPRFLLSESMRGEGAILKNADGKRFMDELAPRDVVTRGIVAEMARTGGRTVVLDLTHLDHDYVQSRFPTIYATCLQYGLDISRSPIPVHP
;
A
#
# COMPACT_ATOMS: atom_id res chain seq x y z
N MET A 1 23.64 -25.20 -9.50
CA MET A 1 23.86 -25.83 -8.18
C MET A 1 22.54 -26.40 -7.71
N ASN A 2 22.48 -27.72 -7.54
CA ASN A 2 21.28 -28.43 -7.09
C ASN A 2 21.16 -28.18 -5.58
N LEU A 3 20.33 -27.22 -5.15
CA LEU A 3 20.03 -26.99 -3.74
C LEU A 3 19.29 -28.23 -3.24
N GLY A 4 20.01 -29.11 -2.56
CA GLY A 4 19.48 -30.33 -1.98
C GLY A 4 18.23 -30.03 -1.16
N ARG A 5 17.08 -30.54 -1.60
CA ARG A 5 15.84 -30.52 -0.83
C ARG A 5 16.08 -31.34 0.43
N ARG A 6 16.45 -30.68 1.54
CA ARG A 6 16.27 -31.28 2.86
C ARG A 6 14.78 -31.55 3.01
N ALA A 7 14.39 -32.82 3.05
CA ALA A 7 13.03 -33.18 3.40
C ALA A 7 12.76 -32.63 4.80
N LEU A 8 11.78 -31.72 4.91
CA LEU A 8 11.23 -31.31 6.18
C LEU A 8 10.69 -32.57 6.89
N PRO A 9 10.80 -32.67 8.23
CA PRO A 9 10.18 -33.76 8.97
C PRO A 9 8.69 -33.85 8.59
N PRO A 10 8.09 -35.06 8.55
CA PRO A 10 6.69 -35.21 8.17
C PRO A 10 5.81 -34.47 9.19
N MET A 11 5.34 -33.29 8.80
CA MET A 11 4.35 -32.54 9.56
C MET A 11 3.00 -33.19 9.31
N ILE A 12 2.31 -33.61 10.38
CA ILE A 12 0.95 -34.13 10.27
C ILE A 12 0.04 -32.94 9.94
N PRO A 13 -0.65 -32.93 8.79
CA PRO A 13 -1.52 -31.83 8.43
C PRO A 13 -2.76 -31.80 9.31
N SER A 14 -3.26 -30.59 9.57
CA SER A 14 -4.55 -30.37 10.22
C SER A 14 -5.70 -30.81 9.30
N THR A 15 -6.92 -30.86 9.86
CA THR A 15 -8.13 -31.17 9.10
C THR A 15 -8.24 -30.23 7.88
N PRO A 16 -8.49 -30.77 6.67
CA PRO A 16 -8.65 -29.95 5.47
C PRO A 16 -9.84 -28.98 5.57
N LEU A 17 -9.68 -27.80 4.99
CA LEU A 17 -10.77 -26.84 4.80
C LEU A 17 -11.19 -26.79 3.33
N SER A 18 -12.41 -26.31 3.07
CA SER A 18 -12.91 -26.11 1.71
C SER A 18 -13.74 -24.84 1.58
N CYS A 19 -13.60 -24.15 0.45
CA CYS A 19 -14.33 -22.94 0.13
C CYS A 19 -14.54 -22.81 -1.39
N ASP A 20 -15.32 -21.83 -1.82
CA ASP A 20 -15.42 -21.47 -3.24
C ASP A 20 -14.22 -20.60 -3.64
N LEU A 21 -13.90 -19.58 -2.84
CA LEU A 21 -12.72 -18.71 -3.03
C LEU A 21 -11.82 -18.73 -1.79
N LEU A 22 -10.53 -19.02 -2.00
CA LEU A 22 -9.49 -18.77 -1.04
C LEU A 22 -8.79 -17.44 -1.37
N VAL A 23 -8.85 -16.47 -0.47
CA VAL A 23 -8.14 -15.20 -0.57
C VAL A 23 -6.89 -15.25 0.31
N LEU A 24 -5.72 -14.96 -0.27
CA LEU A 24 -4.44 -14.94 0.43
C LEU A 24 -3.98 -13.48 0.59
N GLY A 25 -4.12 -12.95 1.80
CA GLY A 25 -3.83 -11.57 2.16
C GLY A 25 -5.08 -10.78 2.52
N SER A 26 -4.99 -9.99 3.60
CA SER A 26 -6.08 -9.23 4.19
C SER A 26 -6.00 -7.72 3.96
N GLY A 27 -5.15 -7.24 3.05
CA GLY A 27 -5.15 -5.82 2.67
C GLY A 27 -6.36 -5.46 1.79
N ILE A 28 -6.41 -4.20 1.32
CA ILE A 28 -7.55 -3.64 0.56
C ILE A 28 -8.06 -4.54 -0.57
N ALA A 29 -7.15 -5.11 -1.37
CA ALA A 29 -7.51 -5.96 -2.51
C ALA A 29 -8.13 -7.30 -2.07
N GLY A 30 -7.61 -7.90 -1.01
CA GLY A 30 -8.11 -9.17 -0.47
C GLY A 30 -9.49 -9.00 0.17
N LEU A 31 -9.66 -7.97 1.00
CA LEU A 31 -10.95 -7.66 1.63
C LEU A 31 -12.01 -7.30 0.58
N ARG A 32 -11.68 -6.42 -0.38
CA ARG A 32 -12.60 -6.02 -1.47
C ARG A 32 -13.04 -7.23 -2.30
N GLY A 33 -12.10 -8.10 -2.68
CA GLY A 33 -12.38 -9.33 -3.44
C GLY A 33 -13.23 -10.33 -2.66
N ALA A 34 -12.96 -10.49 -1.35
CA ALA A 34 -13.76 -11.34 -0.47
C ALA A 34 -15.21 -10.86 -0.35
N ILE A 35 -15.43 -9.54 -0.21
CA ILE A 35 -16.75 -8.93 -0.15
C ILE A 35 -17.56 -9.21 -1.42
N GLU A 36 -16.98 -9.02 -2.62
CA GLU A 36 -17.70 -9.30 -3.88
C GLU A 36 -18.02 -10.78 -4.07
N ALA A 37 -17.08 -11.67 -3.74
CA ALA A 37 -17.31 -13.10 -3.82
C ALA A 37 -18.45 -13.52 -2.87
N ALA A 38 -18.44 -13.02 -1.63
CA ALA A 38 -19.49 -13.30 -0.65
C ALA A 38 -20.87 -12.79 -1.10
N ARG A 39 -20.94 -11.57 -1.67
CA ARG A 39 -22.18 -11.02 -2.26
C ARG A 39 -22.71 -11.84 -3.42
N SER A 40 -21.80 -12.42 -4.20
CA SER A 40 -22.12 -13.35 -5.28
C SER A 40 -22.53 -14.75 -4.78
N GLY A 41 -22.60 -14.95 -3.45
CA GLY A 41 -23.04 -16.19 -2.81
C GLY A 41 -21.94 -17.20 -2.52
N TRP A 42 -20.67 -16.91 -2.84
CA TRP A 42 -19.55 -17.82 -2.64
C TRP A 42 -19.16 -17.89 -1.17
N ARG A 43 -18.75 -19.07 -0.70
CA ARG A 43 -18.08 -19.22 0.59
C ARG A 43 -16.61 -18.85 0.45
N VAL A 44 -16.13 -17.94 1.27
CA VAL A 44 -14.79 -17.38 1.19
C VAL A 44 -14.00 -17.75 2.44
N ILE A 45 -12.79 -18.24 2.26
CA ILE A 45 -11.77 -18.26 3.31
C ILE A 45 -10.77 -17.17 2.98
N LEU A 46 -10.58 -16.21 3.88
CA LEU A 46 -9.57 -15.17 3.77
C LEU A 46 -8.48 -15.47 4.79
N ALA A 47 -7.29 -15.84 4.31
CA ALA A 47 -6.15 -16.17 5.14
C ALA A 47 -5.12 -15.03 5.11
N THR A 48 -4.55 -14.70 6.25
CA THR A 48 -3.47 -13.72 6.37
C THR A 48 -2.43 -14.20 7.37
N LYS A 49 -1.15 -13.88 7.12
CA LYS A 49 -0.03 -14.40 7.90
C LYS A 49 0.16 -13.73 9.26
N ASP A 50 -0.54 -12.62 9.51
CA ASP A 50 -0.47 -11.88 10.78
C ASP A 50 -1.91 -11.59 11.26
N ARG A 51 -2.10 -10.62 12.16
CA ARG A 51 -3.41 -10.06 12.49
C ARG A 51 -4.06 -9.49 11.22
N GLN A 52 -5.39 -9.55 11.14
CA GLN A 52 -6.16 -9.10 9.97
C GLN A 52 -5.75 -7.73 9.43
N ARG A 53 -5.54 -6.75 10.32
CA ARG A 53 -5.23 -5.37 9.93
C ARG A 53 -3.77 -5.11 9.56
N GLU A 54 -2.84 -6.01 9.91
CA GLU A 54 -1.42 -5.84 9.58
C GLU A 54 -1.22 -6.01 8.07
N SER A 55 -1.16 -4.88 7.36
CA SER A 55 -1.04 -4.81 5.92
C SER A 55 -0.42 -3.47 5.49
N ASN A 56 0.15 -3.39 4.29
CA ASN A 56 0.56 -2.10 3.72
C ASN A 56 -0.61 -1.10 3.61
N THR A 57 -1.86 -1.59 3.51
CA THR A 57 -3.05 -0.74 3.45
C THR A 57 -3.20 0.06 4.74
N GLU A 58 -3.02 -0.53 5.93
CA GLU A 58 -3.17 0.18 7.21
C GLU A 58 -2.23 1.38 7.35
N TYR A 59 -1.03 1.30 6.74
CA TYR A 59 0.00 2.34 6.81
C TYR A 59 -0.08 3.40 5.71
N ALA A 60 -1.04 3.33 4.79
CA ALA A 60 -1.19 4.33 3.74
C ALA A 60 -1.64 5.68 4.33
N GLN A 61 -0.93 6.76 3.98
CA GLN A 61 -1.17 8.10 4.53
C GLN A 61 -1.98 8.97 3.58
N GLY A 62 -1.38 9.27 2.42
CA GLY A 62 -1.81 10.34 1.51
C GLY A 62 -3.28 10.31 1.14
N GLY A 63 -3.70 9.37 0.30
CA GLY A 63 -5.10 9.24 -0.06
C GLY A 63 -5.35 8.26 -1.21
N ILE A 64 -6.56 8.32 -1.75
CA ILE A 64 -6.97 7.59 -2.96
C ILE A 64 -7.23 8.61 -4.07
N ALA A 65 -6.60 8.41 -5.22
CA ALA A 65 -6.89 9.20 -6.42
C ALA A 65 -8.23 8.78 -7.02
N VAL A 66 -9.18 9.71 -7.11
CA VAL A 66 -10.50 9.45 -7.70
C VAL A 66 -11.11 10.72 -8.30
N SER A 67 -11.66 10.59 -9.51
CA SER A 67 -12.26 11.71 -10.23
C SER A 67 -13.71 11.98 -9.81
N LEU A 68 -13.84 12.50 -8.59
CA LEU A 68 -15.11 12.97 -8.00
C LEU A 68 -15.12 14.48 -7.76
N ALA A 69 -13.97 15.14 -7.84
CA ALA A 69 -13.87 16.58 -7.65
C ALA A 69 -14.56 17.35 -8.80
N LEU A 70 -15.11 18.52 -8.48
CA LEU A 70 -15.77 19.36 -9.47
C LEU A 70 -14.80 19.75 -10.60
N GLY A 71 -15.15 19.40 -11.84
CA GLY A 71 -14.36 19.70 -13.03
C GLY A 71 -13.24 18.71 -13.33
N ASP A 72 -13.05 17.68 -12.50
CA ASP A 72 -12.18 16.54 -12.82
C ASP A 72 -12.95 15.45 -13.58
N THR A 73 -12.24 14.67 -14.40
CA THR A 73 -12.80 13.62 -15.24
C THR A 73 -11.92 12.37 -15.26
N PRO A 74 -12.51 11.17 -15.46
CA PRO A 74 -11.75 9.95 -15.68
C PRO A 74 -10.70 10.06 -16.80
N ASP A 75 -10.99 10.77 -17.88
CA ASP A 75 -10.05 10.97 -19.00
C ASP A 75 -8.82 11.79 -18.60
N GLN A 76 -9.00 12.83 -17.77
CA GLN A 76 -7.87 13.58 -17.23
C GLN A 76 -7.04 12.69 -16.29
N HIS A 77 -7.68 11.84 -15.47
CA HIS A 77 -6.98 10.88 -14.63
C HIS A 77 -6.17 9.90 -15.48
N PHE A 78 -6.80 9.36 -16.51
CA PHE A 78 -6.20 8.42 -17.45
C PHE A 78 -4.93 9.01 -18.08
N SER A 79 -5.01 10.25 -18.57
CA SER A 79 -3.88 10.95 -19.15
C SER A 79 -2.74 11.15 -18.14
N ASP A 80 -3.05 11.56 -16.90
CA ASP A 80 -2.05 11.71 -15.83
C ASP A 80 -1.35 10.37 -15.54
N THR A 81 -2.12 9.28 -15.42
CA THR A 81 -1.60 7.94 -15.15
C THR A 81 -0.71 7.42 -16.28
N LEU A 82 -1.12 7.56 -17.54
CA LEU A 82 -0.28 7.13 -18.67
C LEU A 82 1.02 7.92 -18.78
N LYS A 83 0.97 9.22 -18.53
CA LYS A 83 2.16 10.08 -18.53
C LYS A 83 3.12 9.68 -17.41
N ALA A 84 2.60 9.41 -16.21
CA ALA A 84 3.41 8.97 -15.08
C ALA A 84 3.99 7.56 -15.27
N GLY A 85 3.31 6.69 -16.04
CA GLY A 85 3.75 5.33 -16.34
C GLY A 85 4.77 5.20 -17.48
N ASP A 86 5.27 6.31 -18.02
CA ASP A 86 6.36 6.39 -19.00
C ASP A 86 6.18 5.43 -20.21
N GLY A 87 4.95 5.31 -20.70
CA GLY A 87 4.61 4.46 -21.86
C GLY A 87 4.56 2.95 -21.59
N LEU A 88 4.72 2.52 -20.33
CA LEU A 88 4.71 1.10 -19.93
C LEU A 88 3.35 0.65 -19.40
N CYS A 89 2.41 1.57 -19.19
CA CYS A 89 1.06 1.25 -18.73
C CYS A 89 0.29 0.40 -19.74
N ARG A 90 -0.46 -0.58 -19.23
CA ARG A 90 -1.52 -1.26 -19.99
C ARG A 90 -2.78 -0.40 -19.94
N GLU A 91 -3.06 0.31 -21.04
CA GLU A 91 -4.20 1.25 -21.10
C GLU A 91 -5.54 0.65 -20.65
N ALA A 92 -5.85 -0.59 -21.02
CA ALA A 92 -7.09 -1.25 -20.63
C ALA A 92 -7.24 -1.34 -19.09
N ALA A 93 -6.15 -1.59 -18.36
CA ALA A 93 -6.17 -1.65 -16.90
C ALA A 93 -6.28 -0.25 -16.28
N VAL A 94 -5.62 0.75 -16.87
CA VAL A 94 -5.74 2.15 -16.42
C VAL A 94 -7.18 2.65 -16.61
N ARG A 95 -7.82 2.26 -17.71
CA ARG A 95 -9.22 2.62 -17.99
C ARG A 95 -10.18 2.08 -16.94
N VAL A 96 -10.06 0.79 -16.59
CA VAL A 96 -10.82 0.18 -15.48
C VAL A 96 -10.60 0.96 -14.18
N LEU A 97 -9.34 1.26 -13.84
CA LEU A 97 -9.01 2.02 -12.63
C LEU A 97 -9.72 3.37 -12.56
N VAL A 98 -9.66 4.16 -13.64
CA VAL A 98 -10.14 5.55 -13.62
C VAL A 98 -11.66 5.66 -13.82
N GLU A 99 -12.27 4.73 -14.56
CA GLU A 99 -13.72 4.74 -14.84
C GLU A 99 -14.52 4.10 -13.70
N GLU A 100 -14.03 3.02 -13.09
CA GLU A 100 -14.72 2.33 -12.00
C GLU A 100 -14.41 2.94 -10.61
N GLY A 101 -13.29 3.67 -10.50
CA GLY A 101 -12.84 4.30 -9.25
C GLY A 101 -13.91 5.16 -8.55
N PRO A 102 -14.61 6.08 -9.24
CA PRO A 102 -15.67 6.89 -8.63
C PRO A 102 -16.76 6.07 -7.96
N ALA A 103 -17.27 5.04 -8.64
CA ALA A 103 -18.31 4.17 -8.10
C ALA A 103 -17.80 3.37 -6.89
N ALA A 104 -16.57 2.84 -6.97
CA ALA A 104 -15.95 2.10 -5.88
C ALA A 104 -15.75 2.96 -4.62
N VAL A 105 -15.35 4.23 -4.76
CA VAL A 105 -15.20 5.15 -3.62
C VAL A 105 -16.55 5.53 -3.02
N LEU A 106 -17.57 5.81 -3.85
CA LEU A 106 -18.92 6.08 -3.35
C LEU A 106 -19.50 4.87 -2.59
N GLU A 107 -19.19 3.66 -3.04
CA GLU A 107 -19.56 2.44 -2.35
C GLU A 107 -18.87 2.31 -0.98
N LEU A 108 -17.56 2.59 -0.91
CA LEU A 108 -16.82 2.63 0.37
C LEU A 108 -17.43 3.64 1.34
N ILE A 109 -17.83 4.82 0.86
CA ILE A 109 -18.57 5.81 1.66
C ILE A 109 -19.90 5.23 2.14
N GLY A 110 -20.62 4.51 1.28
CA GLY A 110 -21.84 3.80 1.62
C GLY A 110 -21.67 2.72 2.69
N TRP A 111 -20.48 2.13 2.81
CA TRP A 111 -20.13 1.19 3.89
C TRP A 111 -19.66 1.88 5.17
N GLY A 112 -19.62 3.21 5.17
CA GLY A 112 -19.27 4.02 6.33
C GLY A 112 -17.82 4.51 6.36
N ALA A 113 -17.11 4.50 5.21
CA ALA A 113 -15.83 5.19 5.11
C ALA A 113 -16.00 6.71 5.32
N ARG A 114 -15.21 7.28 6.22
CA ARG A 114 -15.24 8.69 6.62
C ARG A 114 -14.04 9.43 6.07
N PHE A 115 -14.21 9.99 4.87
CA PHE A 115 -13.23 10.91 4.29
C PHE A 115 -13.42 12.33 4.82
N ASP A 116 -12.33 13.10 4.78
CA ASP A 116 -12.31 14.47 5.25
C ASP A 116 -13.20 15.36 4.36
N ARG A 117 -13.82 16.36 4.99
CA ARG A 117 -14.76 17.26 4.34
C ARG A 117 -14.45 18.71 4.66
N ASP A 118 -14.68 19.58 3.69
CA ASP A 118 -14.65 21.03 3.85
C ASP A 118 -16.01 21.60 3.46
N GLY A 119 -16.62 22.40 4.34
CA GLY A 119 -17.97 22.93 4.13
C GLY A 119 -19.07 21.87 3.91
N GLY A 120 -18.83 20.60 4.29
CA GLY A 120 -19.74 19.47 4.05
C GLY A 120 -19.46 18.68 2.76
N GLU A 121 -18.62 19.22 1.87
CA GLU A 121 -18.19 18.55 0.63
C GLU A 121 -16.93 17.72 0.86
N LEU A 122 -16.69 16.71 0.03
CA LEU A 122 -15.44 15.93 0.09
C LEU A 122 -14.23 16.82 -0.16
N HIS A 123 -13.23 16.72 0.71
CA HIS A 123 -12.01 17.50 0.60
C HIS A 123 -10.96 16.73 -0.23
N PHE A 124 -10.51 17.34 -1.34
CA PHE A 124 -9.52 16.75 -2.24
C PHE A 124 -8.21 17.54 -2.23
N THR A 125 -7.10 16.82 -2.18
CA THR A 125 -5.76 17.39 -2.32
C THR A 125 -5.10 16.92 -3.62
N ARG A 126 -3.84 17.32 -3.83
CA ARG A 126 -3.06 16.96 -5.00
C ARG A 126 -1.72 16.36 -4.59
N GLU A 127 -1.38 15.26 -5.25
CA GLU A 127 -0.07 14.60 -5.14
C GLU A 127 0.70 14.74 -6.47
N ALA A 128 1.92 14.23 -6.53
CA ALA A 128 2.78 14.40 -7.70
C ALA A 128 2.15 13.74 -8.94
N ALA A 129 2.51 14.26 -10.12
CA ALA A 129 2.04 13.80 -11.43
C ALA A 129 0.53 13.98 -11.73
N HIS A 130 -0.30 14.46 -10.80
CA HIS A 130 -1.71 14.78 -11.07
C HIS A 130 -1.92 16.23 -11.50
N GLY A 131 -2.72 16.43 -12.54
CA GLY A 131 -3.14 17.77 -13.00
C GLY A 131 -4.28 18.39 -12.19
N GLN A 132 -5.08 17.57 -11.50
CA GLN A 132 -6.27 17.99 -10.73
C GLN A 132 -6.14 17.61 -9.24
N ASN A 133 -6.88 18.32 -8.38
CA ASN A 133 -7.06 17.95 -6.98
C ASN A 133 -8.04 16.76 -6.91
N ARG A 134 -7.52 15.54 -6.85
CA ARG A 134 -8.30 14.30 -6.92
C ARG A 134 -7.96 13.29 -5.83
N ILE A 135 -7.10 13.66 -4.90
CA ILE A 135 -6.65 12.77 -3.83
C ILE A 135 -7.59 12.94 -2.65
N LEU A 136 -8.47 11.96 -2.45
CA LEU A 136 -9.36 11.90 -1.32
C LEU A 136 -8.65 11.27 -0.13
N HIS A 137 -8.75 11.89 1.04
CA HIS A 137 -8.03 11.45 2.24
C HIS A 137 -8.94 11.42 3.47
N ALA A 138 -8.47 10.79 4.54
CA ALA A 138 -9.21 10.67 5.79
C ALA A 138 -8.30 10.91 7.00
N GLN A 139 -8.86 11.60 7.99
CA GLN A 139 -8.23 11.90 9.28
C GLN A 139 -6.87 12.60 9.07
N GLY A 140 -6.81 13.53 8.12
CA GLY A 140 -5.57 14.18 7.67
C GLY A 140 -4.66 13.25 6.86
N ASP A 141 -3.92 12.38 7.54
CA ASP A 141 -2.85 11.57 6.96
C ASP A 141 -2.94 10.07 7.33
N ALA A 142 -4.15 9.57 7.57
CA ALA A 142 -4.41 8.18 7.98
C ALA A 142 -5.45 7.46 7.10
N THR A 143 -5.48 7.78 5.80
CA THR A 143 -6.47 7.23 4.86
C THR A 143 -6.50 5.71 4.85
N GLY A 144 -5.33 5.07 4.93
CA GLY A 144 -5.18 3.62 4.98
C GLY A 144 -5.89 2.96 6.16
N GLN A 145 -5.81 3.56 7.34
CA GLN A 145 -6.48 3.05 8.54
C GLN A 145 -8.00 3.10 8.40
N GLU A 146 -8.54 4.17 7.81
CA GLU A 146 -9.97 4.32 7.61
C GLU A 146 -10.52 3.32 6.58
N LEU A 147 -9.77 3.06 5.51
CA LEU A 147 -10.12 2.03 4.52
C LEU A 147 -10.09 0.64 5.15
N GLU A 148 -9.02 0.32 5.86
CA GLU A 148 -8.84 -0.98 6.50
C GLU A 148 -9.93 -1.24 7.55
N ARG A 149 -10.26 -0.22 8.35
CA ARG A 149 -11.37 -0.26 9.31
C ARG A 149 -12.69 -0.59 8.60
N THR A 150 -13.05 0.20 7.58
CA THR A 150 -14.32 0.06 6.85
C THR A 150 -14.46 -1.33 6.22
N LEU A 151 -13.41 -1.80 5.56
CA LEU A 151 -13.40 -3.10 4.91
C LEU A 151 -13.44 -4.25 5.91
N THR A 152 -12.65 -4.17 6.99
CA THR A 152 -12.66 -5.18 8.05
C THR A 152 -14.04 -5.29 8.69
N GLU A 153 -14.67 -4.17 9.05
CA GLU A 153 -16.02 -4.15 9.62
C GLU A 153 -17.06 -4.71 8.63
N THR A 154 -16.95 -4.36 7.35
CA THR A 154 -17.82 -4.91 6.30
C THR A 154 -17.68 -6.42 6.18
N THR A 155 -16.44 -6.95 6.18
CA THR A 155 -16.20 -8.40 6.13
C THR A 155 -16.70 -9.13 7.37
N ALA A 156 -16.58 -8.52 8.56
CA ALA A 156 -17.03 -9.13 9.81
C ALA A 156 -18.56 -9.29 9.87
N GLY A 157 -19.31 -8.47 9.13
CA GLY A 157 -20.76 -8.58 9.00
C GLY A 157 -21.24 -9.64 8.00
N MET A 158 -20.35 -10.41 7.37
CA MET A 158 -20.70 -11.37 6.32
C MET A 158 -20.43 -12.83 6.74
N ASP A 159 -21.50 -13.59 6.99
CA ASP A 159 -21.44 -15.01 7.39
C ASP A 159 -20.73 -15.94 6.38
N ARG A 160 -20.59 -15.50 5.12
CA ARG A 160 -19.93 -16.25 4.05
C ARG A 160 -18.42 -16.09 4.04
N ILE A 161 -17.85 -15.21 4.86
CA ILE A 161 -16.42 -14.94 4.92
C ILE A 161 -15.87 -15.47 6.24
N GLN A 162 -15.00 -16.48 6.16
CA GLN A 162 -14.21 -16.94 7.30
C GLN A 162 -12.81 -16.33 7.23
N VAL A 163 -12.42 -15.57 8.25
CA VAL A 163 -11.08 -14.99 8.36
C VAL A 163 -10.17 -15.91 9.18
N LEU A 164 -9.02 -16.28 8.63
CA LEU A 164 -7.97 -17.04 9.30
C LEU A 164 -6.75 -16.11 9.48
N SER A 165 -6.62 -15.52 10.68
CA SER A 165 -5.42 -14.76 11.06
C SER A 165 -4.28 -15.69 11.45
N TYR A 166 -3.03 -15.23 11.34
CA TYR A 166 -1.83 -16.03 11.62
C TYR A 166 -1.75 -17.34 10.81
N HIS A 167 -2.25 -17.31 9.57
CA HIS A 167 -2.22 -18.39 8.61
C HIS A 167 -1.38 -17.99 7.38
N MET A 168 -0.11 -18.39 7.37
CA MET A 168 0.81 -18.08 6.28
C MET A 168 0.65 -19.04 5.11
N ALA A 169 0.47 -18.52 3.90
CA ALA A 169 0.43 -19.35 2.71
C ALA A 169 1.83 -19.88 2.33
N LEU A 170 1.98 -21.19 2.23
CA LEU A 170 3.25 -21.87 1.93
C LEU A 170 3.44 -22.11 0.42
N GLY A 171 2.36 -22.49 -0.26
CA GLY A 171 2.38 -22.82 -1.68
C GLY A 171 1.02 -23.15 -2.25
N LEU A 172 0.87 -22.92 -3.55
CA LEU A 172 -0.34 -23.27 -4.29
C LEU A 172 -0.38 -24.77 -4.54
N MET A 173 -1.55 -25.37 -4.39
CA MET A 173 -1.84 -26.71 -4.87
C MET A 173 -2.27 -26.61 -6.33
N THR A 174 -1.52 -27.21 -7.23
CA THR A 174 -1.79 -27.18 -8.68
C THR A 174 -1.85 -28.60 -9.23
N ASP A 175 -2.71 -28.81 -10.21
CA ASP A 175 -2.73 -29.99 -11.07
C ASP A 175 -2.61 -29.56 -12.55
N GLY A 176 -2.55 -30.52 -13.47
CA GLY A 176 -2.47 -30.23 -14.92
C GLY A 176 -3.67 -29.48 -15.49
N LEU A 177 -4.71 -29.22 -14.68
CA LEU A 177 -5.93 -28.52 -15.02
C LEU A 177 -6.08 -27.20 -14.22
N GLY A 178 -5.06 -26.77 -13.46
CA GLY A 178 -5.01 -25.47 -12.78
C GLY A 178 -4.82 -25.53 -11.26
N CYS A 179 -5.08 -24.39 -10.60
CA CYS A 179 -4.99 -24.28 -9.14
C CYS A 179 -6.21 -24.93 -8.45
N ARG A 180 -5.97 -25.59 -7.32
CA ARG A 180 -6.97 -26.31 -6.49
C ARG A 180 -7.04 -25.83 -5.05
N GLY A 181 -6.33 -24.76 -4.73
CA GLY A 181 -6.21 -24.24 -3.37
C GLY A 181 -4.76 -23.97 -2.99
N ALA A 182 -4.49 -23.93 -1.68
CA ALA A 182 -3.15 -23.71 -1.16
C ALA A 182 -2.92 -24.47 0.15
N TRP A 183 -1.64 -24.70 0.46
CA TRP A 183 -1.21 -25.06 1.81
C TRP A 183 -1.01 -23.78 2.61
N LEU A 184 -1.67 -23.72 3.77
CA LEU A 184 -1.42 -22.71 4.79
C LEU A 184 -0.59 -23.32 5.93
N LEU A 185 0.11 -22.50 6.69
CA LEU A 185 0.70 -22.84 7.98
C LEU A 185 -0.09 -22.08 9.04
N ASP A 186 -0.76 -22.81 9.93
CA ASP A 186 -1.31 -22.24 11.15
C ASP A 186 -0.13 -21.98 12.10
N GLU A 187 0.18 -20.71 12.36
CA GLU A 187 1.31 -20.33 13.21
C GLU A 187 1.03 -20.55 14.70
N THR A 188 -0.23 -20.78 15.10
CA THR A 188 -0.58 -21.02 16.51
C THR A 188 -0.09 -22.38 17.01
N ASP A 189 -0.16 -23.41 16.15
CA ASP A 189 0.28 -24.77 16.47
C ASP A 189 1.34 -25.32 15.51
N ASN A 190 1.82 -24.49 14.57
CA ASN A 190 2.79 -24.82 13.53
C ASN A 190 2.37 -26.04 12.68
N ARG A 191 1.10 -26.14 12.30
CA ARG A 191 0.61 -27.22 11.45
C ARG A 191 0.22 -26.76 10.05
N PRO A 192 0.53 -27.56 9.01
CA PRO A 192 0.07 -27.26 7.67
C PRO A 192 -1.42 -27.58 7.54
N VAL A 193 -2.18 -26.65 6.98
CA VAL A 193 -3.61 -26.77 6.72
C VAL A 193 -3.82 -26.79 5.20
N PRO A 194 -4.30 -27.90 4.60
CA PRO A 194 -4.68 -27.90 3.20
C PRO A 194 -6.05 -27.22 3.05
N VAL A 195 -6.11 -26.18 2.22
CA VAL A 195 -7.37 -25.48 1.91
C VAL A 195 -7.70 -25.69 0.44
N PHE A 196 -8.75 -26.46 0.17
CA PHE A 196 -9.25 -26.69 -1.18
C PHE A 196 -10.19 -25.57 -1.61
N ALA A 197 -10.01 -25.07 -2.82
CA ALA A 197 -10.83 -23.98 -3.35
C ALA A 197 -11.05 -24.11 -4.86
N ARG A 198 -12.17 -23.56 -5.35
CA ARG A 198 -12.46 -23.48 -6.79
C ARG A 198 -11.61 -22.40 -7.46
N ALA A 199 -11.29 -21.34 -6.73
CA ALA A 199 -10.40 -20.27 -7.14
C ALA A 199 -9.51 -19.82 -5.97
N VAL A 200 -8.34 -19.28 -6.29
CA VAL A 200 -7.43 -18.65 -5.33
C VAL A 200 -7.12 -17.23 -5.79
N LEU A 201 -7.35 -16.24 -4.93
CA LEU A 201 -6.95 -14.85 -5.13
C LEU A 201 -5.68 -14.58 -4.32
N ILE A 202 -4.58 -14.24 -5.00
CA ILE A 202 -3.32 -13.83 -4.36
C ILE A 202 -3.35 -12.32 -4.20
N ALA A 203 -3.52 -11.85 -2.96
CA ALA A 203 -3.58 -10.44 -2.56
C ALA A 203 -2.56 -10.14 -1.45
N THR A 204 -1.36 -10.73 -1.54
CA THR A 204 -0.36 -10.78 -0.45
C THR A 204 0.50 -9.52 -0.29
N GLY A 205 0.19 -8.44 -1.02
CA GLY A 205 1.01 -7.22 -1.04
C GLY A 205 2.33 -7.38 -1.79
N GLY A 206 3.25 -6.43 -1.56
CA GLY A 206 4.51 -6.31 -2.30
C GLY A 206 5.72 -7.02 -1.68
N LEU A 207 6.90 -6.67 -2.19
CA LEU A 207 8.21 -7.28 -1.86
C LEU A 207 9.20 -6.28 -1.22
N GLY A 208 8.72 -5.17 -0.66
CA GLY A 208 9.57 -4.06 -0.22
C GLY A 208 10.64 -4.43 0.81
N ARG A 209 10.50 -5.56 1.53
CA ARG A 209 11.48 -6.07 2.49
C ARG A 209 12.66 -6.83 1.86
N LEU A 210 12.73 -6.92 0.53
CA LEU A 210 13.97 -7.30 -0.16
C LEU A 210 15.04 -6.21 -0.06
N TYR A 211 14.63 -4.95 0.18
CA TYR A 211 15.52 -3.82 0.33
C TYR A 211 15.83 -3.56 1.81
N LYS A 212 17.09 -3.23 2.10
CA LYS A 212 17.57 -2.95 3.44
C LYS A 212 16.79 -1.80 4.09
N GLU A 213 16.61 -0.72 3.35
CA GLU A 213 15.83 0.43 3.76
C GLU A 213 14.47 0.34 3.06
N SER A 214 13.38 0.41 3.82
CA SER A 214 12.03 0.25 3.27
C SER A 214 11.01 0.87 4.20
N THR A 215 10.02 1.55 3.62
CA THR A 215 8.83 2.06 4.31
C THR A 215 7.78 0.98 4.56
N ASN A 216 7.97 -0.21 4.01
CA ASN A 216 7.02 -1.30 4.14
C ASN A 216 7.12 -1.95 5.54
N PRO A 217 6.00 -2.46 6.09
CA PRO A 217 6.02 -3.28 7.28
C PRO A 217 6.81 -4.57 7.04
N ALA A 218 7.22 -5.23 8.14
CA ALA A 218 8.06 -6.42 8.11
C ALA A 218 7.45 -7.58 7.30
N ILE A 219 6.12 -7.58 7.15
CA ILE A 219 5.36 -8.58 6.41
C ILE A 219 5.44 -8.47 4.87
N ALA A 220 5.94 -7.38 4.29
CA ALA A 220 5.97 -7.19 2.82
C ALA A 220 7.14 -7.93 2.15
N THR A 221 7.11 -9.26 2.17
CA THR A 221 8.22 -10.17 1.82
C THR A 221 8.09 -10.84 0.45
N GLY A 222 7.05 -10.50 -0.34
CA GLY A 222 6.87 -11.06 -1.67
C GLY A 222 6.40 -12.53 -1.71
N ASP A 223 5.73 -13.01 -0.66
CA ASP A 223 5.38 -14.43 -0.51
C ASP A 223 4.50 -14.95 -1.65
N GLY A 224 3.47 -14.19 -2.04
CA GLY A 224 2.59 -14.54 -3.15
C GLY A 224 3.29 -14.60 -4.50
N MET A 225 4.21 -13.66 -4.76
CA MET A 225 5.05 -13.67 -5.96
C MET A 225 5.95 -14.92 -5.99
N ALA A 226 6.58 -15.25 -4.86
CA ALA A 226 7.41 -16.44 -4.74
C ALA A 226 6.60 -17.74 -4.91
N MET A 227 5.37 -17.81 -4.36
CA MET A 227 4.46 -18.93 -4.56
C MET A 227 4.04 -19.07 -6.02
N ALA A 228 3.69 -17.97 -6.69
CA ALA A 228 3.32 -17.96 -8.10
C ALA A 228 4.46 -18.48 -9.00
N LEU A 229 5.70 -18.01 -8.78
CA LEU A 229 6.88 -18.51 -9.48
C LEU A 229 7.09 -20.02 -9.28
N ARG A 230 6.97 -20.51 -8.04
CA ARG A 230 7.10 -21.95 -7.74
C ARG A 230 6.01 -22.79 -8.42
N ALA A 231 4.84 -22.21 -8.66
CA ALA A 231 3.74 -22.83 -9.40
C ALA A 231 3.89 -22.72 -10.93
N GLY A 232 4.99 -22.16 -11.43
CA GLY A 232 5.25 -22.01 -12.87
C GLY A 232 4.56 -20.82 -13.53
N MET A 233 4.01 -19.88 -12.75
CA MET A 233 3.46 -18.64 -13.28
C MET A 233 4.59 -17.67 -13.67
N VAL A 234 4.32 -16.83 -14.68
CA VAL A 234 5.22 -15.76 -15.10
C VAL A 234 4.93 -14.51 -14.29
N LEU A 235 5.98 -13.90 -13.75
CA LEU A 235 5.94 -12.54 -13.21
C LEU A 235 6.54 -11.58 -14.25
N ALA A 236 6.06 -10.35 -14.25
CA ALA A 236 6.55 -9.30 -15.14
C ALA A 236 6.92 -8.06 -14.31
N ASP A 237 7.76 -7.21 -14.90
CA ASP A 237 8.04 -5.85 -14.42
C ASP A 237 8.63 -5.78 -13.00
N LEU A 238 9.29 -6.85 -12.54
CA LEU A 238 9.88 -6.94 -11.19
C LEU A 238 11.07 -5.99 -10.99
N GLU A 239 11.69 -5.54 -12.07
CA GLU A 239 12.74 -4.53 -12.09
C GLU A 239 12.24 -3.12 -11.72
N PHE A 240 10.94 -2.86 -11.85
CA PHE A 240 10.34 -1.55 -11.58
C PHE A 240 9.97 -1.43 -10.09
N VAL A 241 10.98 -1.18 -9.26
CA VAL A 241 10.82 -0.90 -7.83
C VAL A 241 10.78 0.61 -7.59
N GLN A 242 9.67 1.09 -7.02
CA GLN A 242 9.52 2.49 -6.65
C GLN A 242 10.20 2.78 -5.30
N PHE A 243 11.13 3.73 -5.30
CA PHE A 243 11.72 4.31 -4.10
C PHE A 243 10.99 5.62 -3.78
N HIS A 244 10.39 5.70 -2.60
CA HIS A 244 9.66 6.89 -2.19
C HIS A 244 10.66 7.98 -1.78
N PRO A 245 10.59 9.20 -2.32
CA PRO A 245 11.65 10.20 -2.14
C PRO A 245 11.87 10.65 -0.69
N THR A 246 10.84 10.57 0.14
CA THR A 246 10.81 11.14 1.50
C THR A 246 10.49 10.09 2.57
N ALA A 247 11.45 9.22 2.90
CA ALA A 247 11.40 8.43 4.13
C ALA A 247 12.21 9.12 5.24
N LEU A 248 11.73 9.06 6.49
CA LEU A 248 12.39 9.64 7.65
C LEU A 248 13.79 9.03 7.84
N PHE A 249 14.80 9.89 7.85
CA PHE A 249 16.20 9.50 7.99
C PHE A 249 16.81 10.00 9.30
N MET A 250 16.41 9.36 10.41
CA MET A 250 16.95 9.63 11.73
C MET A 250 17.48 8.36 12.39
N LYS A 251 18.51 8.51 13.23
CA LYS A 251 19.05 7.40 14.01
C LYS A 251 18.00 6.94 15.04
N GLY A 252 17.72 5.64 15.09
CA GLY A 252 16.74 5.06 16.01
C GLY A 252 15.28 5.21 15.58
N ALA A 253 15.01 6.01 14.54
CA ALA A 253 13.69 6.06 13.91
C ALA A 253 13.58 4.97 12.84
N PRO A 254 12.38 4.38 12.64
CA PRO A 254 12.11 3.55 11.49
C PRO A 254 12.19 4.40 10.22
N ARG A 255 12.26 3.74 9.06
CA ARG A 255 12.06 4.38 7.75
C ARG A 255 10.59 4.68 7.53
N PHE A 256 10.06 5.55 8.37
CA PHE A 256 8.68 6.00 8.30
C PHE A 256 8.47 6.84 7.06
N LEU A 257 7.41 6.57 6.31
CA LEU A 257 7.06 7.34 5.12
C LEU A 257 6.56 8.72 5.55
N LEU A 258 7.04 9.76 4.88
CA LEU A 258 6.51 11.12 4.98
C LEU A 258 5.71 11.37 3.71
N SER A 259 4.39 11.50 3.85
CA SER A 259 3.46 11.51 2.71
C SER A 259 3.88 12.48 1.60
N GLU A 260 3.67 12.06 0.35
CA GLU A 260 3.79 12.93 -0.81
C GLU A 260 2.90 14.16 -0.73
N SER A 261 1.75 14.04 -0.06
CA SER A 261 0.85 15.17 0.19
C SER A 261 1.55 16.31 0.93
N MET A 262 2.60 16.06 1.73
CA MET A 262 3.39 17.15 2.35
C MET A 262 4.00 18.07 1.28
N ARG A 263 4.55 17.51 0.19
CA ARG A 263 5.05 18.28 -0.96
C ARG A 263 3.90 18.95 -1.71
N GLY A 264 2.76 18.28 -1.82
CA GLY A 264 1.50 18.82 -2.35
C GLY A 264 1.03 20.09 -1.64
N GLU A 265 1.17 20.14 -0.32
CA GLU A 265 0.82 21.27 0.55
C GLU A 265 1.95 22.32 0.67
N GLY A 266 3.02 22.20 -0.12
CA GLY A 266 4.07 23.21 -0.23
C GLY A 266 5.38 22.90 0.49
N ALA A 267 5.57 21.71 1.05
CA ALA A 267 6.86 21.34 1.63
C ALA A 267 8.00 21.41 0.59
N ILE A 268 9.14 21.98 0.99
CA ILE A 268 10.27 22.26 0.09
C ILE A 268 11.41 21.29 0.35
N LEU A 269 11.98 20.70 -0.70
CA LEU A 269 13.21 19.90 -0.58
C LEU A 269 14.43 20.83 -0.59
N LYS A 270 15.18 20.83 0.51
CA LYS A 270 16.39 21.64 0.67
C LYS A 270 17.62 20.75 0.80
N ASN A 271 18.67 21.13 0.09
CA ASN A 271 19.96 20.46 0.19
C ASN A 271 20.68 20.79 1.50
N ALA A 272 21.87 20.21 1.67
CA ALA A 272 22.69 20.40 2.85
C ALA A 272 23.24 21.83 3.04
N ASP A 273 23.09 22.71 2.04
CA ASP A 273 23.41 24.14 2.11
C ASP A 273 22.15 25.01 2.35
N GLY A 274 21.00 24.38 2.62
CA GLY A 274 19.72 25.04 2.88
C GLY A 274 19.00 25.56 1.63
N LYS A 275 19.44 25.18 0.43
CA LYS A 275 18.89 25.68 -0.85
C LYS A 275 17.90 24.69 -1.44
N ARG A 276 16.80 25.20 -2.00
CA ARG A 276 15.92 24.45 -2.88
C ARG A 276 16.68 24.06 -4.14
N PHE A 277 16.59 22.80 -4.56
CA PHE A 277 17.39 22.27 -5.68
C PHE A 277 16.56 21.58 -6.77
N MET A 278 15.26 21.37 -6.56
CA MET A 278 14.38 20.79 -7.57
C MET A 278 12.91 21.15 -7.36
N ASP A 279 12.07 20.72 -8.31
CA ASP A 279 10.62 20.74 -8.19
C ASP A 279 10.13 19.47 -7.46
N GLU A 280 9.45 19.69 -6.34
CA GLU A 280 8.95 18.65 -5.44
C GLU A 280 7.72 17.92 -5.99
N LEU A 281 7.02 18.48 -6.98
CA LEU A 281 5.83 17.87 -7.60
C LEU A 281 6.14 17.05 -8.87
N ALA A 282 7.42 16.95 -9.23
CA ALA A 282 7.87 16.02 -10.26
C ALA A 282 7.54 14.55 -9.87
N PRO A 283 7.44 13.62 -10.85
CA PRO A 283 7.23 12.21 -10.58
C PRO A 283 8.27 11.64 -9.59
N ARG A 284 7.86 10.65 -8.79
CA ARG A 284 8.67 10.10 -7.69
C ARG A 284 10.07 9.64 -8.13
N ASP A 285 10.18 9.03 -9.29
CA ASP A 285 11.44 8.55 -9.83
C ASP A 285 12.39 9.71 -10.17
N VAL A 286 11.87 10.84 -10.67
CA VAL A 286 12.62 12.08 -10.89
C VAL A 286 13.06 12.69 -9.56
N VAL A 287 12.15 12.80 -8.59
CA VAL A 287 12.45 13.36 -7.25
C VAL A 287 13.51 12.53 -6.54
N THR A 288 13.35 11.22 -6.52
CA THR A 288 14.31 10.29 -5.91
C THR A 288 15.68 10.39 -6.58
N ARG A 289 15.77 10.36 -7.92
CA ARG A 289 17.05 10.54 -8.61
C ARG A 289 17.68 11.90 -8.33
N GLY A 290 16.88 12.96 -8.22
CA GLY A 290 17.34 14.30 -7.85
C GLY A 290 17.96 14.33 -6.45
N ILE A 291 17.31 13.73 -5.46
CA ILE A 291 17.84 13.62 -4.09
C ILE A 291 19.16 12.84 -4.09
N VAL A 292 19.22 11.68 -4.75
CA VAL A 292 20.45 10.86 -4.81
C VAL A 292 21.60 11.62 -5.48
N ALA A 293 21.33 12.31 -6.60
CA ALA A 293 22.33 13.11 -7.29
C ALA A 293 22.85 14.28 -6.42
N GLU A 294 21.95 14.94 -5.69
CA GLU A 294 22.30 16.05 -4.82
C GLU A 294 23.11 15.59 -3.60
N MET A 295 22.75 14.44 -3.01
CA MET A 295 23.53 13.82 -1.95
C MET A 295 24.93 13.45 -2.45
N ALA A 296 25.05 12.85 -3.64
CA ALA A 296 26.35 12.53 -4.24
C ALA A 296 27.20 13.79 -4.45
N ARG A 297 26.61 14.87 -4.97
CA ARG A 297 27.27 16.17 -5.17
C ARG A 297 27.78 16.80 -3.88
N THR A 298 27.06 16.59 -2.77
CA THR A 298 27.35 17.20 -1.46
C THR A 298 28.12 16.28 -0.50
N GLY A 299 28.66 15.16 -0.99
CA GLY A 299 29.48 14.23 -0.20
C GLY A 299 28.67 13.31 0.73
N GLY A 300 27.45 12.98 0.36
CA GLY A 300 26.54 12.12 1.12
C GLY A 300 25.77 12.84 2.23
N ARG A 301 25.78 14.18 2.25
CA ARG A 301 25.04 14.97 3.25
C ARG A 301 23.53 14.85 3.00
N THR A 302 22.78 14.69 4.09
CA THR A 302 21.33 14.49 4.09
C THR A 302 20.58 15.68 3.50
N VAL A 303 19.56 15.39 2.69
CA VAL A 303 18.55 16.35 2.21
C VAL A 303 17.44 16.46 3.24
N VAL A 304 16.79 17.62 3.33
CA VAL A 304 15.67 17.84 4.26
C VAL A 304 14.40 18.23 3.52
N LEU A 305 13.25 17.82 4.07
CA LEU A 305 11.91 18.28 3.69
C LEU A 305 11.45 19.35 4.68
N ASP A 306 11.13 20.55 4.21
CA ASP A 306 10.91 21.72 5.05
C ASP A 306 9.49 22.30 4.91
N LEU A 307 8.75 22.30 6.03
CA LEU A 307 7.41 22.88 6.18
C LEU A 307 7.39 24.10 7.11
N THR A 308 8.54 24.55 7.61
CA THR A 308 8.64 25.59 8.67
C THR A 308 8.15 26.97 8.25
N HIS A 309 7.88 27.15 6.96
CA HIS A 309 7.32 28.37 6.38
C HIS A 309 5.78 28.36 6.35
N LEU A 310 5.15 27.20 6.61
CA LEU A 310 3.71 27.05 6.72
C LEU A 310 3.25 27.36 8.16
N ASP A 311 1.96 27.61 8.31
CA ASP A 311 1.37 27.83 9.63
C ASP A 311 1.49 26.57 10.51
N HIS A 312 1.85 26.78 11.77
CA HIS A 312 2.12 25.70 12.73
C HIS A 312 0.87 24.84 12.99
N ASP A 313 -0.26 25.48 13.22
CA ASP A 313 -1.51 24.80 13.57
C ASP A 313 -2.08 24.10 12.33
N TYR A 314 -1.89 24.69 11.15
CA TYR A 314 -2.17 24.03 9.88
C TYR A 314 -1.35 22.74 9.71
N VAL A 315 -0.03 22.75 9.91
CA VAL A 315 0.82 21.55 9.76
C VAL A 315 0.38 20.44 10.72
N GLN A 316 0.10 20.78 11.98
CA GLN A 316 -0.34 19.80 12.99
C GLN A 316 -1.70 19.20 12.67
N SER A 317 -2.65 20.02 12.23
CA SER A 317 -4.00 19.56 11.88
C SER A 317 -4.03 18.73 10.60
N ARG A 318 -3.19 19.07 9.61
CA ARG A 318 -3.12 18.40 8.31
C ARG A 318 -2.38 17.07 8.34
N PHE A 319 -1.33 16.97 9.17
CA PHE A 319 -0.44 15.79 9.26
C PHE A 319 -0.32 15.26 10.69
N PRO A 320 -1.43 14.93 11.37
CA PRO A 320 -1.42 14.59 12.79
C PRO A 320 -0.60 13.31 13.09
N THR A 321 -0.66 12.30 12.23
CA THR A 321 0.06 11.03 12.42
C THR A 321 1.55 11.21 12.21
N ILE A 322 1.94 11.91 11.14
CA ILE A 322 3.34 12.21 10.84
C ILE A 322 3.92 13.10 11.93
N TYR A 323 3.20 14.15 12.35
CA TYR A 323 3.60 15.05 13.42
C TYR A 323 3.85 14.28 14.72
N ALA A 324 2.88 13.49 15.17
CA ALA A 324 2.99 12.71 16.40
C ALA A 324 4.16 11.70 16.35
N THR A 325 4.35 11.06 15.20
CA THR A 325 5.43 10.08 15.00
C THR A 325 6.80 10.74 15.03
N CYS A 326 7.00 11.84 14.29
CA CYS A 326 8.26 12.59 14.32
C CYS A 326 8.56 13.16 15.72
N LEU A 327 7.54 13.60 16.46
CA LEU A 327 7.69 14.14 17.80
C LEU A 327 8.20 13.08 18.81
N GLN A 328 7.83 11.80 18.64
CA GLN A 328 8.37 10.69 19.45
C GLN A 328 9.90 10.53 19.30
N TYR A 329 10.45 10.99 18.17
CA TYR A 329 11.89 11.03 17.90
C TYR A 329 12.51 12.40 18.17
N GLY A 330 11.79 13.29 18.86
CA GLY A 330 12.26 14.63 19.23
C GLY A 330 12.28 15.63 18.08
N LEU A 331 11.53 15.38 16.99
CA LEU A 331 11.45 16.26 15.84
C LEU A 331 10.06 16.89 15.71
N ASP A 332 9.98 18.20 15.94
CA ASP A 332 8.80 19.01 15.62
C ASP A 332 8.87 19.46 14.15
N ILE A 333 8.06 18.84 13.30
CA ILE A 333 8.04 19.06 11.84
C ILE A 333 7.51 20.44 11.43
N SER A 334 6.85 21.16 12.35
CA SER A 334 6.36 22.53 12.11
C SER A 334 7.43 23.59 12.37
N ARG A 335 8.50 23.22 13.10
CA ARG A 335 9.57 24.13 13.53
C ARG A 335 10.94 23.78 12.97
N SER A 336 11.13 22.54 12.53
CA SER A 336 12.41 22.04 12.05
C SER A 336 12.27 21.26 10.75
N PRO A 337 13.19 21.44 9.77
CA PRO A 337 13.23 20.61 8.58
C PRO A 337 13.46 19.12 8.92
N ILE A 338 12.82 18.24 8.16
CA ILE A 338 12.81 16.80 8.39
C ILE A 338 13.93 16.15 7.56
N PRO A 339 14.89 15.43 8.15
CA PRO A 339 15.88 14.69 7.37
C PRO A 339 15.22 13.54 6.60
N VAL A 340 15.44 13.49 5.29
CA VAL A 340 14.81 12.52 4.40
C VAL A 340 15.83 11.76 3.56
N HIS A 341 15.46 10.55 3.17
CA HIS A 341 16.21 9.70 2.26
C HIS A 341 15.24 8.85 1.42
N PRO A 342 15.56 8.57 0.13
CA PRO A 342 14.78 7.63 -0.68
C PRO A 342 14.86 6.17 -0.25
#